data_AF-A0A1I7HY68-F1
#
_entry.id   AF-A0A1I7HY68-F1
#
_cell.length_a   1.000
_cell.length_b   1.000
_cell.length_c   1.000
_cell.angle_alpha   90.00
_cell.angle_beta   90.00
_cell.angle_gamma   90.00
#
_symmetry.space_group_name_H-M   'P 1'
#
loop_
_entity.id
_entity.type
_entity.pdbx_description
1 polymer ?
#
loop_
_entity_poly.entity_id
_entity_poly.type
_entity_poly.pdbx_seq_one_letter_code
_entity_poly.pdbx_strand_id
1 'polypeptide(L)' 'ATVAAMHRFMEEQGYALDITDERMHHEIYLSDARKAAPEKLRTVIRHPIKVKEN' A
#
# COMPACT_ATOMS: atom_id res chain seq x y z
N ALA A 1 -3.57 -7.96 -6.76
CA ALA A 1 -3.00 -7.18 -7.89
C ALA A 1 -2.31 -5.88 -7.42
N THR A 2 -3.00 -5.02 -6.65
CA THR A 2 -2.49 -3.70 -6.23
C THR A 2 -1.18 -3.73 -5.43
N VAL A 3 -1.12 -4.50 -4.33
CA VAL A 3 0.09 -4.59 -3.47
C VAL A 3 1.31 -5.09 -4.24
N ALA A 4 1.15 -6.13 -5.06
CA ALA A 4 2.25 -6.64 -5.88
C ALA A 4 2.76 -5.60 -6.89
N ALA A 5 1.87 -4.79 -7.48
CA ALA A 5 2.27 -3.69 -8.35
C ALA A 5 3.00 -2.59 -7.58
N MET A 6 2.56 -2.25 -6.37
CA MET A 6 3.25 -1.30 -5.49
C MET A 6 4.67 -1.78 -5.14
N HIS A 7 4.84 -3.07 -4.84
CA HIS A 7 6.16 -3.63 -4.50
C HIS A 7 7.11 -3.61 -5.69
N ARG A 8 6.65 -4.02 -6.88
CA ARG A 8 7.46 -3.93 -8.11
C ARG A 8 7.90 -2.50 -8.39
N PHE A 9 6.96 -1.55 -8.35
CA PHE A 9 7.27 -0.15 -8.58
C PHE A 9 8.28 0.39 -7.56
N MET A 10 8.11 0.07 -6.27
CA MET A 10 9.04 0.44 -5.22
C MET A 10 10.46 -0.09 -5.49
N GLU A 11 10.60 -1.36 -5.87
CA GLU A 11 11.90 -1.97 -6.21
C GLU A 11 12.55 -1.32 -7.43
N GLU A 12 11.78 -1.08 -8.50
CA GLU A 12 12.23 -0.39 -9.72
C GLU A 12 12.73 1.03 -9.43
N GLN A 13 12.17 1.69 -8.41
CA GLN A 13 12.56 3.03 -7.97
C GLN A 13 13.71 3.02 -6.94
N GLY A 14 14.29 1.87 -6.61
CA GLY A 14 15.42 1.78 -5.68
C GLY A 14 15.02 1.83 -4.19
N TYR A 15 13.80 1.44 -3.85
CA TYR A 15 13.33 1.36 -2.48
C TYR A 15 13.10 -0.09 -2.04
N ALA A 16 13.05 -0.28 -0.73
CA ALA A 16 12.70 -1.54 -0.09
C ALA A 16 11.49 -1.34 0.86
N LEU A 17 10.72 -2.41 1.03
CA LEU A 17 9.58 -2.43 1.94
C LEU A 17 10.11 -2.24 3.37
N ASP A 18 9.50 -1.35 4.14
CA ASP A 18 9.93 -1.04 5.50
C ASP A 18 8.78 -1.16 6.49
N ILE A 19 8.04 -2.26 6.39
CA ILE A 19 7.03 -2.63 7.37
C ILE A 19 7.74 -3.23 8.59
N THR A 20 7.59 -2.57 9.73
CA THR A 20 8.12 -2.98 11.03
C THR A 20 7.04 -2.83 12.11
N ASP A 21 7.36 -3.19 13.35
CA ASP A 21 6.44 -2.98 14.49
C ASP A 21 6.18 -1.48 14.77
N GLU A 22 7.09 -0.59 14.34
CA GLU A 22 6.95 0.86 14.48
C GLU A 22 6.40 1.53 13.21
N ARG A 23 6.67 0.94 12.04
CA ARG A 23 6.22 1.45 10.73
C ARG A 23 5.25 0.46 10.10
N MET A 24 3.96 0.67 10.34
CA MET A 24 2.92 -0.27 9.88
C MET A 24 2.36 0.06 8.48
N HIS A 25 1.78 -0.95 7.83
CA HIS A 25 0.89 -0.71 6.70
C HIS A 25 -0.39 -0.01 7.18
N HIS A 26 -0.94 0.87 6.35
CA HIS A 26 -2.20 1.55 6.64
C HIS A 26 -3.16 1.39 5.49
N GLU A 27 -4.40 1.04 5.82
CA GLU A 27 -5.53 1.07 4.88
C GLU A 27 -6.48 2.19 5.28
N ILE A 28 -6.79 3.07 4.33
CA ILE A 28 -7.76 4.15 4.53
C ILE A 28 -8.94 3.88 3.61
N TYR A 29 -10.05 3.45 4.20
CA TYR A 29 -11.30 3.21 3.48
C TYR A 29 -12.00 4.53 3.22
N LEU A 30 -12.02 4.96 1.95
CA LEU A 30 -12.71 6.18 1.53
C LEU A 30 -14.21 5.93 1.28
N SER A 31 -14.60 4.66 1.12
CA SER A 31 -15.98 4.25 0.88
C SER A 31 -16.54 3.45 2.06
N ASP A 32 -17.82 3.63 2.38
CA ASP A 32 -18.53 2.76 3.32
C ASP A 32 -18.91 1.45 2.61
N ALA A 33 -18.25 0.35 3.01
CA ALA A 33 -18.43 -0.97 2.43
C ALA A 33 -19.86 -1.52 2.54
N ARG A 34 -20.67 -0.97 3.45
CA ARG A 34 -22.08 -1.39 3.63
C ARG A 34 -23.04 -0.71 2.67
N LYS A 35 -22.59 0.36 2.00
CA LYS A 35 -23.45 1.24 1.19
C LYS A 35 -23.05 1.30 -0.28
N ALA A 36 -21.75 1.22 -0.56
CA ALA A 36 -21.24 1.31 -1.93
C ALA A 36 -21.18 -0.06 -2.60
N ALA A 37 -21.50 -0.10 -3.90
CA ALA A 37 -21.34 -1.30 -4.71
C ALA A 37 -19.85 -1.72 -4.75
N PRO A 38 -19.53 -3.03 -4.75
CA PRO A 38 -18.15 -3.52 -4.62
C PRO A 38 -17.16 -2.91 -5.62
N GLU A 39 -17.57 -2.72 -6.87
CA GLU A 39 -16.76 -2.17 -7.96
C GLU A 39 -16.47 -0.66 -7.81
N LYS A 40 -17.17 0.04 -6.91
CA LYS A 40 -16.99 1.47 -6.62
C LYS A 40 -16.26 1.72 -5.30
N LEU A 41 -15.93 0.67 -4.55
CA LEU A 41 -15.19 0.80 -3.30
C LEU A 41 -13.79 1.35 -3.56
N ARG A 42 -13.40 2.35 -2.77
CA ARG A 42 -12.08 2.97 -2.84
C ARG A 42 -11.38 2.86 -1.49
N THR A 43 -10.20 2.25 -1.52
CA THR A 43 -9.30 2.12 -0.38
C THR A 43 -7.93 2.60 -0.79
N VAL A 44 -7.33 3.47 0.02
CA VAL A 44 -5.91 3.83 -0.13
C VAL A 44 -5.08 2.82 0.68
N ILE A 45 -4.19 2.09 0.01
CA ILE A 45 -3.23 1.20 0.64
C ILE A 45 -1.90 1.94 0.74
N ARG A 46 -1.29 1.96 1.94
CA ARG A 46 -0.02 2.65 2.19
C ARG A 46 0.95 1.71 2.87
N HIS A 47 2.07 1.43 2.19
CA HIS A 47 3.19 0.70 2.74
C HIS A 47 4.36 1.66 3.01
N PRO A 48 4.94 1.66 4.21
CA PRO A 48 6.19 2.36 4.47
C PRO A 48 7.32 1.76 3.65
N ILE A 49 8.20 2.63 3.17
CA ILE A 49 9.38 2.28 2.38
C ILE A 49 10.61 2.97 2.97
N LYS A 50 11.78 2.42 2.62
CA LYS A 50 13.09 3.02 2.85
C LYS A 50 13.93 2.94 1.60
N VAL A 51 14.96 3.77 1.49
CA VAL A 51 15.95 3.65 0.41
C VAL A 51 16.59 2.28 0.50
N LYS A 52 16.72 1.59 -0.63
CA LYS A 52 17.42 0.31 -0.69
C LYS A 52 18.92 0.58 -0.51
N GLU A 53 19.51 0.02 0.54
CA GLU A 53 20.96 0.07 0.71
C GLU A 53 21.62 -0.80 -0.39
N ASN A 54 22.71 -0.29 -0.97
CA ASN A 54 23.47 -0.97 -2.02
C ASN A 54 24.38 -2.06 -1.46
#